data_AF-A0A9E5REQ1-F1
#
_entry.id   AF-A0A9E5REQ1-F1
#
_cell.length_a   1.000
_cell.length_b   1.000
_cell.length_c   1.000
_cell.angle_alpha   90.00
_cell.angle_beta   90.00
_cell.angle_gamma   90.00
#
_symmetry.space_group_name_H-M   'P 1'
#
loop_
_entity.id
_entity.type
_entity.pdbx_description
1 polymer ?
#
loop_
_entity_poly.entity_id
_entity_poly.type
_entity_poly.pdbx_seq_one_letter_code
_entity_poly.pdbx_strand_id
1 'polypeptide(L)'
;MKQIPASLLPLLTGVLITLISLWVGQHHGLLPEQASEQAPLVDQFFNVMVTIATALFLVVQGAIVLFIIQFRRRAGDDTDGVAIKGSFPLEILWTAIPAVIVICRHYLNCFVQSAIHSHPVLNRCKSVLALTNLPMNHPCPGMTCPTRSNAC
;
A
#
# COMPACT_ATOMS: atom_id res chain seq x y z
N MET A 1 17.75 11.33 37.16
CA MET A 1 17.51 10.67 35.85
C MET A 1 16.06 10.90 35.47
N LYS A 2 15.79 11.73 34.46
CA LYS A 2 14.45 12.24 34.13
C LYS A 2 13.60 11.07 33.61
N GLN A 3 12.59 10.64 34.36
CA GLN A 3 11.66 9.61 33.90
C GLN A 3 10.92 10.15 32.68
N ILE A 4 11.27 9.65 31.50
CA ILE A 4 10.48 9.89 30.28
C ILE A 4 9.13 9.23 30.56
N PRO A 5 8.01 9.98 30.53
CA PRO A 5 6.70 9.37 30.77
C PRO A 5 6.51 8.24 29.77
N ALA A 6 6.10 7.07 30.27
CA ALA A 6 5.92 5.85 29.48
C ALA A 6 5.02 6.05 28.24
N SER A 7 4.24 7.12 28.23
CA SER A 7 3.39 7.61 27.14
C SER A 7 4.14 8.11 25.89
N LEU A 8 5.40 8.56 26.01
CA LEU A 8 6.17 9.05 24.85
C LEU A 8 6.73 7.93 23.98
N LEU A 9 6.99 6.76 24.57
CA LEU A 9 7.55 5.60 23.87
C LEU A 9 6.64 5.08 22.74
N PRO A 10 5.32 4.83 22.95
CA PRO A 10 4.44 4.37 21.89
C PRO A 10 4.22 5.44 20.80
N LEU A 11 4.22 6.71 21.18
CA LEU A 11 4.08 7.83 20.25
C LEU A 11 5.26 7.91 19.28
N LEU A 12 6.49 7.88 19.80
CA LEU A 12 7.70 7.87 18.97
C LEU A 12 7.79 6.62 18.10
N THR A 13 7.39 5.47 18.64
CA THR A 13 7.36 4.21 17.88
C THR A 13 6.38 4.29 16.71
N GLY A 14 5.18 4.84 16.93
CA GLY A 14 4.20 5.06 15.86
C GLY A 14 4.72 5.99 14.77
N VAL A 15 5.36 7.11 15.14
CA VAL A 15 5.97 8.06 14.19
C VAL A 15 7.12 7.43 13.42
N LEU A 16 7.97 6.65 14.08
CA LEU A 16 9.06 5.93 13.40
C LEU A 16 8.51 4.93 12.38
N ILE A 17 7.50 4.15 12.75
CA ILE A 17 6.89 3.16 11.86
C ILE A 17 6.29 3.84 10.62
N THR A 18 5.58 4.95 10.78
CA THR A 18 4.99 5.66 9.64
C THR A 18 6.06 6.24 8.71
N LEU A 19 7.13 6.82 9.27
CA LEU A 19 8.26 7.34 8.47
C LEU A 19 8.98 6.22 7.71
N ILE A 20 9.27 5.08 8.36
CA ILE A 20 9.91 3.93 7.72
C ILE A 20 9.02 3.38 6.61
N SER A 21 7.70 3.27 6.86
CA SER A 21 6.75 2.74 5.89
C SER A 21 6.65 3.63 4.65
N LEU A 22 6.63 4.95 4.84
CA LEU A 22 6.64 5.91 3.73
C LEU A 22 7.94 5.84 2.93
N TRP A 23 9.08 5.71 3.61
CA TRP A 23 10.38 5.60 2.95
C TRP A 23 10.45 4.34 2.09
N VAL A 24 10.07 3.17 2.63
CA VAL A 24 10.05 1.90 1.88
C VAL A 24 9.09 1.98 0.69
N GLY A 25 7.92 2.60 0.87
CA GLY A 25 6.94 2.78 -0.19
C GLY A 25 7.38 3.66 -1.35
N GLN A 26 8.37 4.53 -1.15
CA GLN A 26 8.93 5.39 -2.22
C GLN A 26 10.27 4.87 -2.75
N HIS A 27 10.98 4.03 -1.98
CA HIS A 27 12.33 3.55 -2.29
C HIS A 27 12.44 2.02 -2.27
N HIS A 28 11.57 1.32 -3.02
CA HIS A 28 11.61 -0.14 -3.09
C HIS A 28 12.26 -0.73 -4.35
N GLY A 29 12.43 0.04 -5.44
CA GLY A 29 13.08 -0.44 -6.68
C GLY A 29 12.42 -1.65 -7.36
N LEU A 30 11.21 -2.03 -6.94
CA LEU A 30 10.51 -3.24 -7.39
C LEU A 30 9.86 -3.13 -8.78
N LEU A 31 9.74 -1.92 -9.32
CA LEU A 31 8.98 -1.66 -10.56
C LEU A 31 9.94 -1.38 -11.73
N PRO A 32 9.67 -1.94 -12.93
CA PRO A 32 10.43 -1.66 -14.15
C PRO A 32 10.15 -0.24 -14.67
N GLU A 33 10.94 0.19 -15.66
CA GLU A 33 10.77 1.49 -16.32
C GLU A 33 9.39 1.67 -16.97
N GLN A 34 8.91 2.92 -17.01
CA GLN A 34 7.58 3.26 -17.51
C GLN A 34 7.49 3.02 -19.01
N ALA A 35 6.75 1.96 -19.38
CA ALA A 35 6.54 1.54 -20.78
C ALA A 35 5.19 2.02 -21.36
N SER A 36 4.31 2.62 -20.56
CA SER A 36 2.99 3.09 -21.02
C SER A 36 2.52 4.33 -20.27
N GLU A 37 1.63 5.11 -20.90
CA GLU A 37 0.94 6.27 -20.29
C GLU A 37 0.15 5.90 -19.02
N GLN A 38 -0.20 4.62 -18.87
CA GLN A 38 -0.96 4.10 -17.73
C GLN A 38 -0.06 3.52 -16.63
N ALA A 39 1.22 3.26 -16.93
CA ALA A 39 2.21 2.76 -15.98
C ALA A 39 2.31 3.61 -14.70
N PRO A 40 2.45 4.96 -14.75
CA PRO A 40 2.58 5.76 -13.52
C PRO A 40 1.37 5.65 -12.57
N LEU A 41 0.18 5.37 -13.10
CA LEU A 41 -1.02 5.21 -12.28
C LEU A 41 -1.01 3.91 -11.47
N VAL A 42 -0.50 2.84 -12.08
CA VAL A 42 -0.33 1.53 -11.44
C VAL A 42 0.84 1.58 -10.45
N ASP A 43 1.94 2.25 -10.81
CA ASP A 43 3.10 2.43 -9.95
C ASP A 43 2.71 3.12 -8.63
N GLN A 44 1.93 4.20 -8.70
CA GLN A 44 1.44 4.90 -7.50
C GLN A 44 0.53 4.01 -6.64
N PHE A 45 -0.29 3.17 -7.25
CA PHE A 45 -1.12 2.21 -6.51
C PHE A 45 -0.26 1.19 -5.78
N PHE A 46 0.75 0.64 -6.44
CA PHE A 46 1.69 -0.31 -5.87
C PHE A 46 2.46 0.30 -4.69
N ASN A 47 3.00 1.52 -4.86
CA ASN A 47 3.73 2.24 -3.81
C ASN A 47 2.88 2.40 -2.53
N VAL A 48 1.59 2.75 -2.68
CA VAL A 48 0.65 2.87 -1.55
C VAL A 48 0.39 1.52 -0.91
N MET A 49 0.20 0.45 -1.68
CA MET A 49 0.00 -0.89 -1.12
C MET A 49 1.22 -1.37 -0.34
N VAL A 50 2.43 -1.19 -0.88
CA VAL A 50 3.68 -1.54 -0.18
C VAL A 50 3.83 -0.73 1.11
N THR A 51 3.49 0.56 1.09
CA THR A 51 3.51 1.43 2.28
C THR A 51 2.59 0.87 3.37
N ILE A 52 1.33 0.57 3.04
CA ILE A 52 0.34 0.07 4.00
C ILE A 52 0.73 -1.31 4.52
N ALA A 53 1.19 -2.20 3.64
CA ALA A 53 1.62 -3.55 4.01
C ALA A 53 2.82 -3.50 4.98
N THR A 54 3.82 -2.66 4.69
CA THR A 54 4.99 -2.48 5.56
C THR A 54 4.59 -1.91 6.92
N ALA A 55 3.68 -0.93 6.96
CA ALA A 55 3.20 -0.36 8.20
C ALA A 55 2.51 -1.40 9.09
N LEU A 56 1.58 -2.17 8.53
CA LEU A 56 0.87 -3.22 9.27
C LEU A 56 1.82 -4.32 9.75
N PHE A 57 2.77 -4.73 8.91
CA PHE A 57 3.77 -5.72 9.26
C PHE A 57 4.59 -5.29 10.49
N LEU A 58 5.09 -4.04 10.51
CA LEU A 58 5.87 -3.51 11.63
C LEU A 58 5.05 -3.41 12.92
N VAL A 59 3.77 -3.00 12.83
CA VAL A 59 2.88 -2.91 14.00
C VAL A 59 2.64 -4.28 14.62
N VAL A 60 2.29 -5.28 13.80
CA VAL A 60 2.03 -6.66 14.28
C VAL A 60 3.30 -7.28 14.85
N GLN A 61 4.42 -7.16 14.13
CA GLN A 61 5.71 -7.69 14.59
C GLN A 61 6.15 -7.04 15.90
N GLY A 62 5.96 -5.72 16.05
CA GLY A 62 6.24 -4.99 17.29
C GLY A 62 5.36 -5.45 18.45
N ALA A 63 4.05 -5.62 18.23
CA ALA A 63 3.12 -6.10 19.25
C ALA A 63 3.51 -7.50 19.76
N ILE A 64 3.90 -8.41 18.87
CA ILE A 64 4.36 -9.76 19.24
C ILE A 64 5.62 -9.69 20.10
N VAL A 65 6.62 -8.90 19.69
CA VAL A 65 7.88 -8.75 20.45
C VAL A 65 7.61 -8.16 21.84
N LEU A 66 6.72 -7.16 21.93
CA LEU A 66 6.30 -6.59 23.21
C LEU A 66 5.65 -7.65 24.11
N PHE A 67 4.77 -8.48 23.59
CA PHE A 67 4.14 -9.54 24.37
C PHE A 67 5.13 -10.61 24.81
N ILE A 68 6.09 -10.99 23.97
CA ILE A 68 7.16 -11.93 24.33
C ILE A 68 7.98 -11.40 25.52
N ILE A 69 8.31 -10.11 25.52
CA ILE A 69 9.14 -9.51 26.59
C ILE A 69 8.31 -9.29 27.86
N GLN A 70 7.11 -8.74 27.73
CA GLN A 70 6.27 -8.34 28.86
C GLN A 70 5.68 -9.55 29.61
N PHE A 71 5.23 -10.57 28.88
CA PHE A 71 4.63 -11.78 29.44
C PHE A 71 5.65 -12.93 29.54
N ARG A 72 6.95 -12.62 29.52
CA ARG A 72 7.99 -13.62 29.75
C ARG A 72 7.88 -14.16 31.17
N ARG A 73 7.67 -15.47 31.32
CA ARG A 73 7.60 -16.14 32.62
C ARG A 73 8.84 -15.85 33.45
N ARG A 74 8.65 -15.32 34.67
CA ARG A 74 9.74 -15.10 35.63
C ARG A 74 10.02 -16.39 36.39
N ALA A 75 11.28 -16.58 36.79
CA ALA A 75 11.67 -17.76 37.58
C ALA A 75 10.93 -17.74 38.93
N GLY A 76 10.18 -18.81 39.23
CA GLY A 76 9.41 -18.96 40.47
C GLY A 76 7.94 -18.54 40.39
N ASP A 77 7.43 -18.14 39.22
CA ASP A 77 6.02 -17.83 39.01
C ASP A 77 5.32 -18.99 38.25
N ASP A 78 4.53 -19.77 38.99
CA ASP A 78 3.66 -20.84 38.46
C ASP A 78 2.17 -20.44 38.52
N THR A 79 1.89 -19.15 38.72
CA THR A 79 0.51 -18.62 38.70
C THR A 79 -0.01 -18.60 37.27
N ASP A 80 -1.25 -19.05 37.06
CA ASP A 80 -1.88 -18.98 35.74
C ASP A 80 -2.20 -17.52 35.37
N GLY A 81 -2.12 -17.20 34.08
CA GLY A 81 -2.40 -15.86 33.59
C GLY A 81 -3.86 -15.47 33.84
N VAL A 82 -4.12 -14.19 34.19
CA VAL A 82 -5.49 -13.68 34.33
C VAL A 82 -6.27 -13.99 33.05
N ALA A 83 -7.39 -14.71 33.19
CA ALA A 83 -8.23 -15.14 32.08
C ALA A 83 -9.04 -13.96 31.48
N ILE A 84 -8.37 -13.06 30.77
CA ILE A 84 -9.02 -12.00 30.00
C ILE A 84 -9.59 -12.62 28.73
N LYS A 85 -10.90 -12.87 28.71
CA LYS A 85 -11.62 -13.33 27.52
C LYS A 85 -12.10 -12.14 26.71
N GLY A 86 -11.43 -11.87 25.58
CA GLY A 86 -11.91 -11.01 24.51
C GLY A 86 -11.96 -9.52 24.84
N SER A 87 -11.84 -8.68 23.82
CA SER A 87 -12.10 -7.24 23.94
C SER A 87 -12.82 -6.76 22.70
N PHE A 88 -14.15 -6.88 22.71
CA PHE A 88 -15.04 -6.41 21.65
C PHE A 88 -14.66 -5.05 21.01
N PRO A 89 -14.30 -3.99 21.79
CA PRO A 89 -13.85 -2.73 21.20
C PRO A 89 -12.52 -2.82 20.44
N LEU A 90 -11.59 -3.67 20.87
CA LEU A 90 -10.33 -3.90 20.16
C LEU A 90 -10.63 -4.64 18.84
N GLU A 91 -11.59 -5.56 18.84
CA GLU A 91 -11.99 -6.31 17.65
C GLU A 91 -12.57 -5.46 16.55
N ILE A 92 -13.45 -4.54 16.93
CA ILE A 92 -14.01 -3.55 16.01
C ILE A 92 -12.91 -2.60 15.52
N LEU A 93 -12.03 -2.14 16.40
CA LEU A 93 -11.00 -1.18 16.02
C LEU A 93 -10.02 -1.77 14.99
N TRP A 94 -9.53 -3.00 15.20
CA TRP A 94 -8.57 -3.60 14.28
C TRP A 94 -9.18 -4.11 12.98
N THR A 95 -10.50 -4.33 12.90
CA THR A 95 -11.17 -4.73 11.65
C THR A 95 -11.71 -3.53 10.86
N ALA A 96 -12.23 -2.52 11.55
CA ALA A 96 -12.80 -1.34 10.91
C ALA A 96 -11.73 -0.44 10.28
N ILE A 97 -10.58 -0.25 10.94
CA ILE A 97 -9.50 0.61 10.41
C ILE A 97 -9.01 0.11 9.04
N PRO A 98 -8.60 -1.17 8.87
CA PRO A 98 -8.19 -1.68 7.56
C PRO A 98 -9.31 -1.64 6.52
N ALA A 99 -10.55 -1.96 6.90
CA ALA A 99 -11.69 -1.94 5.98
C ALA A 99 -11.93 -0.54 5.40
N VAL A 100 -11.90 0.50 6.24
CA VAL A 100 -12.11 1.89 5.80
C VAL A 100 -10.98 2.37 4.87
N ILE A 101 -9.72 2.03 5.17
CA ILE A 101 -8.57 2.41 4.32
C ILE A 101 -8.73 1.82 2.91
N VAL A 102 -9.11 0.54 2.80
CA VAL A 102 -9.30 -0.13 1.51
C VAL A 102 -10.48 0.44 0.74
N ILE A 103 -11.61 0.69 1.41
CA ILE A 103 -12.81 1.29 0.79
C ILE A 103 -12.50 2.67 0.22
N CYS A 104 -11.81 3.52 1.00
CA CYS A 104 -11.43 4.86 0.56
C CYS A 104 -10.49 4.81 -0.67
N ARG A 105 -9.50 3.91 -0.63
CA ARG A 105 -8.57 3.71 -1.76
C ARG A 105 -9.28 3.21 -3.02
N HIS A 106 -10.23 2.28 -2.85
CA HIS A 106 -11.01 1.72 -3.96
C HIS A 106 -11.89 2.79 -4.61
N TYR A 107 -12.59 3.59 -3.80
CA TYR A 107 -13.47 4.66 -4.28
C TYR A 107 -12.70 5.70 -5.11
N LEU A 108 -11.57 6.19 -4.60
CA LEU A 108 -10.75 7.16 -5.33
C LEU A 108 -10.20 6.60 -6.65
N ASN A 109 -9.81 5.32 -6.66
CA ASN A 109 -9.30 4.70 -7.88
C ASN A 109 -10.39 4.50 -8.94
N CYS A 110 -11.60 4.10 -8.52
CA CYS A 110 -12.76 3.96 -9.40
C CYS A 110 -13.14 5.30 -10.06
N PHE A 111 -13.11 6.39 -9.28
CA PHE A 111 -13.33 7.74 -9.80
C PHE A 111 -12.30 8.13 -10.88
N VAL A 112 -11.00 7.92 -10.63
CA VAL A 112 -9.95 8.24 -11.62
C VAL A 112 -10.06 7.36 -12.87
N GLN A 113 -10.33 6.06 -12.71
CA GLN A 113 -10.43 5.15 -13.84
C GLN A 113 -11.65 5.43 -14.73
N SER A 114 -12.78 5.80 -14.14
CA SER A 114 -13.97 6.20 -14.88
C SER A 114 -13.73 7.47 -15.71
N ALA A 115 -12.90 8.41 -15.21
CA ALA A 115 -12.48 9.58 -15.96
C ALA A 115 -11.59 9.20 -17.16
N ILE A 116 -10.63 8.28 -16.99
CA ILE A 116 -9.73 7.83 -18.07
C ILE A 116 -10.48 7.09 -19.18
N HIS A 117 -11.46 6.25 -18.84
CA HIS A 117 -12.23 5.51 -19.85
C HIS A 117 -13.12 6.40 -20.72
N SER A 118 -13.41 7.62 -20.28
CA SER A 118 -14.23 8.58 -21.02
C SER A 118 -13.49 9.30 -22.15
N HIS A 119 -12.17 9.08 -22.31
CA HIS A 119 -11.39 9.76 -23.35
C HIS A 119 -11.76 9.30 -24.78
N PRO A 120 -12.29 10.19 -25.63
CA PRO A 120 -12.84 9.82 -26.95
C PRO A 120 -11.79 9.36 -27.97
N VAL A 121 -10.51 9.73 -27.78
CA VAL A 121 -9.41 9.42 -28.71
C VAL A 121 -8.97 7.96 -28.62
N LEU A 122 -8.96 7.38 -27.42
CA LEU A 122 -8.57 5.97 -27.17
C LEU A 122 -9.65 5.00 -27.67
N ASN A 123 -10.92 5.35 -27.51
CA ASN A 123 -12.05 4.57 -28.02
C ASN A 123 -12.08 4.52 -29.55
N ARG A 124 -11.64 5.60 -30.21
CA ARG A 124 -11.50 5.65 -31.67
C ARG A 124 -10.35 4.77 -32.18
N CYS A 125 -9.18 4.77 -31.51
CA CYS A 125 -8.07 3.88 -31.89
C CYS A 125 -8.37 2.39 -31.67
N LYS A 126 -8.99 2.01 -30.53
CA LYS A 126 -9.42 0.63 -30.29
C LYS A 126 -10.42 0.13 -31.33
N SER A 127 -11.34 1.00 -31.75
CA SER A 127 -12.31 0.68 -32.81
C SER A 127 -11.61 0.46 -34.17
N VAL A 128 -10.59 1.27 -34.50
CA VAL A 128 -9.80 1.11 -35.74
C VAL A 128 -8.92 -0.15 -35.70
N LEU A 129 -8.32 -0.47 -34.56
CA LEU A 129 -7.49 -1.68 -34.39
C LEU A 129 -8.32 -2.96 -34.44
N ALA A 130 -9.50 -2.96 -33.80
CA ALA A 130 -10.42 -4.10 -33.80
C ALA A 130 -11.01 -4.39 -35.20
N LEU A 131 -11.10 -3.39 -36.07
CA LEU A 131 -11.63 -3.55 -37.43
C LEU A 131 -10.57 -4.02 -38.44
N THR A 132 -9.28 -3.93 -38.13
CA THR A 132 -8.23 -4.11 -39.14
C THR A 132 -7.36 -5.35 -38.99
N ASN A 133 -7.46 -6.14 -37.89
CA ASN A 133 -6.58 -7.30 -37.63
C ASN A 133 -5.10 -7.02 -37.98
N LEU A 134 -4.67 -5.77 -37.82
CA LEU A 134 -3.36 -5.34 -38.27
C LEU A 134 -2.31 -5.86 -37.27
N PRO A 135 -1.19 -6.44 -37.73
CA PRO A 135 -0.07 -6.72 -36.87
C PRO A 135 0.38 -5.40 -36.21
N MET A 136 0.67 -5.45 -34.91
CA MET A 136 1.14 -4.35 -34.06
C MET A 136 2.50 -3.79 -34.52
N ASN A 137 2.56 -3.22 -35.73
CA ASN A 137 3.80 -2.73 -36.33
C ASN A 137 3.63 -1.38 -37.01
N HIS A 138 2.47 -0.74 -36.83
CA HIS A 138 2.20 0.61 -37.34
C HIS A 138 2.09 1.58 -36.17
N PRO A 139 2.95 2.63 -36.12
CA PRO A 139 2.83 3.65 -35.10
C PRO A 139 1.50 4.40 -35.25
N CYS A 140 0.83 4.66 -34.13
CA CYS A 140 -0.38 5.47 -34.08
C CYS A 140 -0.13 6.84 -34.73
N PRO A 141 -0.95 7.28 -35.70
CA PRO A 141 -0.73 8.55 -36.38
C PRO A 141 -1.02 9.70 -35.41
N GLY A 142 0.03 10.46 -35.06
CA GLY A 142 -0.07 11.66 -34.21
C GLY A 142 0.70 11.61 -32.90
N MET A 143 1.36 10.50 -32.56
CA MET A 143 2.33 10.45 -31.46
C MET A 143 3.72 10.26 -32.06
N THR A 144 4.51 11.33 -32.14
CA THR A 144 5.96 11.17 -32.31
C THR A 144 6.49 10.47 -31.07
N CYS A 145 6.75 9.17 -31.19
CA CYS A 145 7.48 8.42 -30.17
C CYS A 145 8.81 9.15 -29.92
N PRO A 146 9.16 9.54 -28.69
CA PRO A 146 10.51 10.00 -28.42
C PRO A 146 11.42 8.81 -28.73
N THR A 147 12.31 9.01 -29.68
CA THR A 147 13.21 8.04 -30.31
C THR A 147 14.24 7.45 -29.33
N ARG A 148 13.81 6.87 -28.20
CA ARG A 148 14.69 6.19 -27.26
C ARG A 148 14.02 5.34 -26.18
N SER A 149 13.11 4.43 -26.51
CA SER A 149 12.94 3.21 -25.70
C SER A 149 12.08 2.23 -26.48
N ASN A 150 12.47 0.97 -26.43
CA ASN A 150 11.97 -0.13 -27.24
C ASN A 150 10.65 -0.68 -26.68
N ALA A 151 9.82 0.21 -26.13
CA ALA A 151 8.54 -0.10 -25.53
C ALA A 151 7.44 0.56 -26.36
N CYS A 152 6.92 -0.19 -27.31
CA CYS A 152 5.55 -0.03 -27.81
C CYS A 152 4.67 -1.09 -27.15
#